data_AF-A0A6G8DI08-F1
#
_entry.id   AF-A0A6G8DI08-F1
#
_cell.length_a   1.000
_cell.length_b   1.000
_cell.length_c   1.000
_cell.angle_alpha   90.00
_cell.angle_beta   90.00
_cell.angle_gamma   90.00
#
_symmetry.space_group_name_H-M   'P 1'
#
loop_
_entity.id
_entity.type
_entity.pdbx_description
1 polymer ?
#
loop_
_entity_poly.entity_id
_entity_poly.type
_entity_poly.pdbx_seq_one_letter_code
_entity_poly.pdbx_strand_id
1 'polypeptide(L)'
;MDYPGEKLLLKMWETLAEKGVGSLLAPWQEKRIAAARAEIRRREMLTLAQAEREVEAIKAGKSAFQINPERKLLGNSTENARGIERIEPTLDLSVMAESIANRDLSDSIRKETNVARAIIKAEDILRNDKQDPPGDELDDDWLYSWRDYAGRVSVDELQDMWGRILAGEVKQPGSYSLRTLEFLKGLSRQEAVLISSAAKFVVGGRIYRKKDEFLEREGIQFAHLMLLQDIGVLSGVEAIGLNTTYQSSREDRFFRPLVAANKALLVEHENASKVLKSEVYLLTQVGLEILKIASFHVDEGYLMSVAQDFVKQGYTVTVGDWVQETADRGSILNPQKVMAPENA
;
A
#
# COMPACT_ATOMS: atom_id res chain seq x y z
N MET A 1 3.90 25.95 9.10
CA MET A 1 4.71 25.00 9.90
C MET A 1 4.42 23.66 9.29
N ASP A 2 5.36 23.09 8.53
CA ASP A 2 5.23 21.76 7.96
C ASP A 2 4.99 20.78 9.10
N TYR A 3 3.77 20.25 9.25
CA TYR A 3 3.57 19.11 10.12
C TYR A 3 4.02 17.85 9.38
N PRO A 4 4.51 16.81 10.08
CA PRO A 4 4.93 15.57 9.44
C PRO A 4 3.88 15.07 8.44
N GLY A 5 4.28 14.65 7.24
CA GLY A 5 3.37 14.06 6.26
C GLY A 5 2.66 15.04 5.34
N GLU A 6 2.69 16.35 5.61
CA GLU A 6 2.00 17.37 4.79
C GLU A 6 2.37 17.28 3.30
N LYS A 7 3.65 17.09 2.98
CA LYS A 7 4.12 16.96 1.60
C LYS A 7 3.63 15.70 0.90
N LEU A 8 3.58 14.56 1.59
CA LEU A 8 3.03 13.31 1.06
C LEU A 8 1.53 13.43 0.80
N LEU A 9 0.81 14.10 1.71
CA LEU A 9 -0.61 14.39 1.54
C LEU A 9 -0.87 15.29 0.33
N LEU A 10 -0.07 16.34 0.14
CA LEU A 10 -0.18 17.21 -1.02
C LEU A 10 0.03 16.43 -2.32
N LYS A 11 1.09 15.63 -2.39
CA LYS A 11 1.33 14.77 -3.55
C LYS A 11 0.15 13.84 -3.83
N MET A 12 -0.34 13.13 -2.81
CA MET A 12 -1.50 12.23 -2.96
C MET A 12 -2.71 12.98 -3.53
N TRP A 13 -3.05 14.15 -2.97
CA TRP A 13 -4.23 14.89 -3.41
C TRP A 13 -4.07 15.48 -4.81
N GLU A 14 -2.89 15.95 -5.18
CA GLU A 14 -2.60 16.44 -6.54
C GLU A 14 -2.75 15.31 -7.57
N THR A 15 -2.14 14.14 -7.30
CA THR A 15 -2.25 12.96 -8.17
C THR A 15 -3.71 12.49 -8.32
N LEU A 16 -4.45 12.40 -7.20
CA LEU A 16 -5.85 11.97 -7.24
C LEU A 16 -6.74 12.98 -8.00
N ALA A 17 -6.52 14.28 -7.80
CA ALA A 17 -7.30 15.33 -8.45
C ALA A 17 -7.05 15.39 -9.96
N GLU A 18 -5.78 15.29 -10.39
CA GLU A 18 -5.42 15.27 -11.81
C GLU A 18 -6.12 14.13 -12.56
N LYS A 19 -6.23 12.96 -11.92
CA LYS A 19 -6.83 11.75 -12.52
C LYS A 19 -8.32 11.59 -12.22
N GLY A 20 -8.96 12.58 -11.59
CA GLY A 20 -10.39 12.56 -11.28
C GLY A 20 -10.82 11.45 -10.30
N VAL A 21 -9.89 10.99 -9.45
CA VAL A 21 -10.12 9.94 -8.45
C VAL A 21 -10.54 10.58 -7.13
N GLY A 22 -11.62 10.07 -6.52
CA GLY A 22 -12.14 10.60 -5.26
C GLY A 22 -12.89 11.92 -5.43
N SER A 23 -13.63 12.08 -6.53
CA SER A 23 -14.38 13.30 -6.89
C SER A 23 -15.34 13.80 -5.80
N LEU A 24 -15.87 12.91 -4.95
CA LEU A 24 -16.68 13.29 -3.78
C LEU A 24 -15.92 14.14 -2.75
N LEU A 25 -14.59 14.04 -2.74
CA LEU A 25 -13.72 14.81 -1.84
C LEU A 25 -13.24 16.11 -2.47
N ALA A 26 -13.61 16.41 -3.73
CA ALA A 26 -13.13 17.60 -4.47
C ALA A 26 -13.27 18.93 -3.71
N PRO A 27 -14.41 19.27 -3.06
CA PRO A 27 -14.51 20.54 -2.33
C PRO A 27 -13.57 20.61 -1.12
N TRP A 28 -13.24 19.47 -0.53
CA TRP A 28 -12.34 19.40 0.62
C TRP A 28 -10.88 19.34 0.18
N GLN A 29 -10.58 18.59 -0.88
CA GLN A 29 -9.31 18.59 -1.61
C GLN A 29 -8.93 20.02 -2.01
N GLU A 30 -9.84 20.72 -2.70
CA GLU A 30 -9.64 22.11 -3.12
C GLU A 30 -9.37 23.02 -1.94
N LYS A 31 -10.13 22.92 -0.84
CA LYS A 31 -9.86 23.73 0.37
C LYS A 31 -8.49 23.46 0.97
N ARG A 32 -8.02 22.20 0.95
CA ARG A 32 -6.76 21.79 1.58
C ARG A 32 -5.55 22.07 0.72
N ILE A 33 -5.61 21.72 -0.56
CA ILE A 33 -4.65 22.15 -1.56
C ILE A 33 -4.62 23.68 -1.58
N ALA A 34 -5.78 24.34 -1.53
CA ALA A 34 -5.84 25.79 -1.51
C ALA A 34 -5.30 26.39 -0.23
N ALA A 35 -5.44 25.76 0.94
CA ALA A 35 -4.91 26.19 2.24
C ALA A 35 -3.40 25.95 2.38
N ALA A 36 -2.89 24.82 1.91
CA ALA A 36 -1.46 24.54 1.81
C ALA A 36 -0.79 25.48 0.78
N ARG A 37 -1.45 25.66 -0.37
CA ARG A 37 -1.11 26.73 -1.33
C ARG A 37 -1.43 28.11 -0.78
N ALA A 38 -2.28 28.30 0.24
CA ALA A 38 -2.65 29.61 0.81
C ALA A 38 -1.51 30.21 1.62
N GLU A 39 -0.68 29.38 2.24
CA GLU A 39 0.52 29.83 2.94
C GLU A 39 1.60 30.29 1.94
N ILE A 40 1.70 29.65 0.77
CA ILE A 40 2.47 30.14 -0.39
C ILE A 40 1.81 31.40 -0.99
N ARG A 41 0.47 31.41 -1.08
CA ARG A 41 -0.35 32.54 -1.54
C ARG A 41 -0.33 33.73 -0.59
N ARG A 42 0.05 33.58 0.68
CA ARG A 42 0.31 34.68 1.62
C ARG A 42 1.54 35.48 1.18
N ARG A 43 2.52 34.77 0.61
CA ARG A 43 3.68 35.32 -0.11
C ARG A 43 3.26 35.95 -1.44
N GLU A 44 2.33 35.31 -2.17
CA GLU A 44 1.74 35.90 -3.38
C GLU A 44 0.80 37.09 -3.08
N MET A 45 0.21 37.18 -1.89
CA MET A 45 -0.66 38.28 -1.45
C MET A 45 0.15 39.59 -1.29
N LEU A 46 1.42 39.46 -0.92
CA LEU A 46 2.38 40.56 -0.94
C LEU A 46 2.70 40.99 -2.38
N THR A 47 2.78 40.06 -3.33
CA THR A 47 2.87 40.39 -4.77
C THR A 47 1.54 40.91 -5.33
N LEU A 48 0.41 40.55 -4.73
CA LEU A 48 -0.92 41.04 -5.12
C LEU A 48 -1.14 42.48 -4.63
N ALA A 49 -0.63 42.85 -3.45
CA ALA A 49 -0.56 44.24 -3.01
C ALA A 49 0.32 45.11 -3.94
N GLN A 50 1.29 44.48 -4.62
CA GLN A 50 2.11 45.10 -5.65
C GLN A 50 1.33 45.27 -6.97
N ALA A 51 0.44 44.33 -7.30
CA ALA A 51 -0.54 44.45 -8.39
C ALA A 51 -1.68 45.46 -8.05
N GLU A 52 -2.05 45.65 -6.78
CA GLU A 52 -3.00 46.70 -6.36
C GLU A 52 -2.47 48.12 -6.65
N ARG A 53 -1.14 48.30 -6.57
CA ARG A 53 -0.47 49.51 -7.08
C ARG A 53 -0.62 49.69 -8.59
N GLU A 54 -0.62 48.60 -9.36
CA GLU A 54 -0.92 48.64 -10.79
C GLU A 54 -2.40 48.94 -11.06
N VAL A 55 -3.30 48.48 -10.19
CA VAL A 55 -4.73 48.84 -10.22
C VAL A 55 -4.97 50.32 -9.85
N GLU A 56 -4.17 50.91 -8.96
CA GLU A 56 -4.18 52.36 -8.74
C GLU A 56 -3.68 53.13 -9.97
N ALA A 57 -2.68 52.61 -10.69
CA ALA A 57 -2.25 53.18 -11.97
C ALA A 57 -3.35 53.10 -13.05
N ILE A 58 -4.16 52.04 -13.01
CA ILE A 58 -5.39 51.90 -13.82
C ILE A 58 -6.45 52.94 -13.42
N LYS A 59 -6.72 53.14 -12.12
CA LYS A 59 -7.64 54.18 -11.60
C LYS A 59 -7.17 55.61 -11.90
N ALA A 60 -5.87 55.84 -12.02
CA ALA A 60 -5.30 57.09 -12.52
C ALA A 60 -5.49 57.29 -14.05
N GLY A 61 -6.18 56.38 -14.74
CA GLY A 61 -6.59 56.49 -16.13
C GLY A 61 -5.83 55.61 -17.12
N LYS A 62 -5.15 54.53 -16.70
CA LYS A 62 -4.26 53.77 -17.59
C LYS A 62 -4.75 52.41 -18.14
N SER A 63 -5.90 51.81 -17.75
CA SER A 63 -6.55 50.66 -18.46
C SER A 63 -7.95 50.28 -17.90
N ALA A 64 -8.76 49.45 -18.58
CA ALA A 64 -10.11 49.02 -18.11
C ALA A 64 -10.52 47.60 -18.58
N PHE A 65 -11.24 46.82 -17.75
CA PHE A 65 -12.04 45.66 -18.21
C PHE A 65 -13.19 45.25 -17.25
N GLN A 66 -14.32 44.78 -17.81
CA GLN A 66 -15.56 44.32 -17.15
C GLN A 66 -15.83 42.84 -17.49
N ILE A 67 -16.69 42.13 -16.71
CA ILE A 67 -17.64 41.09 -17.21
C ILE A 67 -18.72 40.77 -16.14
N ASN A 68 -19.90 40.39 -16.65
CA ASN A 68 -21.21 40.18 -16.00
C ASN A 68 -21.60 38.66 -15.97
N PRO A 69 -22.44 38.15 -15.04
CA PRO A 69 -22.92 36.75 -15.08
C PRO A 69 -24.46 36.59 -15.04
N GLU A 70 -25.04 35.68 -15.83
CA GLU A 70 -26.33 35.03 -15.50
C GLU A 70 -26.53 33.69 -16.24
N ARG A 71 -27.04 32.66 -15.53
CA ARG A 71 -27.95 31.62 -16.06
C ARG A 71 -28.88 31.05 -14.98
N LYS A 72 -30.17 30.90 -15.32
CA LYS A 72 -31.29 30.31 -14.54
C LYS A 72 -31.53 28.83 -14.87
N LEU A 73 -32.20 28.11 -13.96
CA LEU A 73 -32.65 26.71 -14.07
C LEU A 73 -34.18 26.59 -14.27
N LEU A 74 -34.62 25.61 -15.08
CA LEU A 74 -35.99 25.07 -15.28
C LEU A 74 -36.01 23.64 -14.65
N GLY A 75 -37.09 22.93 -14.29
CA GLY A 75 -38.55 23.05 -14.39
C GLY A 75 -39.16 21.68 -13.98
N ASN A 76 -40.38 21.68 -13.40
CA ASN A 76 -41.11 20.55 -12.82
C ASN A 76 -41.60 19.48 -13.82
N SER A 77 -41.79 18.24 -13.34
CA SER A 77 -42.78 17.29 -13.88
C SER A 77 -43.53 16.57 -12.75
N THR A 78 -44.86 16.62 -12.83
CA THR A 78 -45.86 15.94 -12.00
C THR A 78 -46.32 14.67 -12.70
N GLU A 79 -46.55 13.56 -11.99
CA GLU A 79 -47.53 12.56 -12.45
C GLU A 79 -48.10 11.66 -11.34
N ASN A 80 -49.34 11.22 -11.58
CA ASN A 80 -50.34 10.74 -10.62
C ASN A 80 -50.39 9.22 -10.50
N ALA A 81 -50.76 8.75 -9.31
CA ALA A 81 -51.03 7.35 -8.98
C ALA A 81 -52.32 6.78 -9.58
N ARG A 82 -52.32 5.52 -10.07
CA ARG A 82 -53.49 4.61 -10.14
C ARG A 82 -53.13 3.12 -10.14
N GLY A 83 -53.84 2.33 -9.32
CA GLY A 83 -54.37 0.98 -9.62
C GLY A 83 -53.44 -0.24 -9.45
N ILE A 84 -53.71 -1.10 -8.46
CA ILE A 84 -53.04 -2.40 -8.30
C ILE A 84 -53.86 -3.47 -9.05
N GLU A 85 -53.47 -3.76 -10.29
CA GLU A 85 -53.84 -4.99 -11.01
C GLU A 85 -52.67 -5.99 -10.97
N ARG A 86 -52.96 -7.29 -11.04
CA ARG A 86 -51.97 -8.36 -10.98
C ARG A 86 -51.06 -8.29 -12.21
N ILE A 87 -49.82 -7.83 -12.01
CA ILE A 87 -48.82 -7.60 -13.06
C ILE A 87 -48.25 -8.95 -13.53
N GLU A 88 -48.57 -9.40 -14.74
CA GLU A 88 -47.78 -10.42 -15.43
C GLU A 88 -46.39 -9.83 -15.75
N PRO A 89 -45.27 -10.54 -15.54
CA PRO A 89 -43.94 -10.01 -15.84
C PRO A 89 -43.82 -9.77 -17.34
N THR A 90 -44.03 -8.53 -17.74
CA THR A 90 -43.87 -8.02 -19.10
C THR A 90 -42.49 -7.37 -19.19
N LEU A 91 -41.71 -7.75 -20.20
CA LEU A 91 -40.40 -7.14 -20.47
C LEU A 91 -40.64 -5.77 -21.12
N ASP A 92 -40.87 -4.75 -20.29
CA ASP A 92 -40.91 -3.36 -20.74
C ASP A 92 -39.48 -2.79 -20.80
N LEU A 93 -38.96 -2.62 -22.01
CA LEU A 93 -37.61 -2.10 -22.24
C LEU A 93 -37.40 -0.69 -21.66
N SER A 94 -38.45 0.13 -21.55
CA SER A 94 -38.34 1.49 -21.01
C SER A 94 -38.18 1.49 -19.49
N VAL A 95 -39.01 0.70 -18.79
CA VAL A 95 -38.91 0.49 -17.34
C VAL A 95 -37.61 -0.24 -16.99
N MET A 96 -37.16 -1.18 -17.83
CA MET A 96 -35.86 -1.83 -17.69
C MET A 96 -34.70 -0.85 -17.86
N ALA A 97 -34.73 0.02 -18.87
CA ALA A 97 -33.70 1.03 -19.09
C ALA A 97 -33.62 2.02 -17.93
N GLU A 98 -34.76 2.48 -17.41
CA GLU A 98 -34.83 3.35 -16.23
C GLU A 98 -34.27 2.64 -14.98
N SER A 99 -34.65 1.37 -14.76
CA SER A 99 -34.15 0.57 -13.63
C SER A 99 -32.63 0.33 -13.71
N ILE A 100 -32.10 0.05 -14.91
CA ILE A 100 -30.66 -0.09 -15.15
C ILE A 100 -29.95 1.24 -14.87
N ALA A 101 -30.45 2.37 -15.39
CA ALA A 101 -29.86 3.68 -15.15
C ALA A 101 -29.84 4.06 -13.67
N ASN A 102 -30.95 3.82 -12.95
CA ASN A 102 -31.05 4.08 -11.51
C ASN A 102 -30.11 3.18 -10.70
N ARG A 103 -29.99 1.91 -11.09
CA ARG A 103 -29.04 0.96 -10.48
C ARG A 103 -27.60 1.37 -10.74
N ASP A 104 -27.25 1.72 -11.96
CA ASP A 104 -25.89 2.14 -12.34
C ASP A 104 -25.47 3.41 -11.61
N LEU A 105 -26.39 4.38 -11.45
CA LEU A 105 -26.18 5.57 -10.63
C LEU A 105 -25.94 5.20 -9.16
N SER A 106 -26.79 4.34 -8.59
CA SER A 106 -26.67 3.89 -7.19
C SER A 106 -25.37 3.12 -6.95
N ASP A 107 -25.01 2.22 -7.86
CA ASP A 107 -23.77 1.45 -7.82
C ASP A 107 -22.55 2.38 -7.95
N SER A 108 -22.61 3.39 -8.81
CA SER A 108 -21.56 4.41 -8.97
C SER A 108 -21.37 5.23 -7.70
N ILE A 109 -22.45 5.72 -7.09
CA ILE A 109 -22.39 6.48 -5.82
C ILE A 109 -21.78 5.62 -4.70
N ARG A 110 -22.20 4.36 -4.60
CA ARG A 110 -21.64 3.42 -3.60
C ARG A 110 -20.15 3.22 -3.83
N LYS A 111 -19.73 3.00 -5.07
CA LYS A 111 -18.30 2.83 -5.41
C LYS A 111 -17.48 4.06 -5.06
N GLU A 112 -17.93 5.25 -5.45
CA GLU A 112 -17.22 6.51 -5.11
C GLU A 112 -17.15 6.73 -3.59
N THR A 113 -18.21 6.36 -2.85
CA THR A 113 -18.20 6.42 -1.38
C THR A 113 -17.14 5.49 -0.78
N ASN A 114 -17.03 4.27 -1.30
CA ASN A 114 -16.03 3.31 -0.86
C ASN A 114 -14.59 3.77 -1.16
N VAL A 115 -14.37 4.31 -2.37
CA VAL A 115 -13.07 4.92 -2.76
C VAL A 115 -12.74 6.07 -1.80
N ALA A 116 -13.67 6.98 -1.55
CA ALA A 116 -13.46 8.11 -0.64
C ALA A 116 -13.05 7.65 0.77
N ARG A 117 -13.66 6.57 1.29
CA ARG A 117 -13.27 5.98 2.58
C ARG A 117 -11.85 5.43 2.57
N ALA A 118 -11.46 4.70 1.52
CA ALA A 118 -10.09 4.19 1.39
C ALA A 118 -9.07 5.33 1.30
N ILE A 119 -9.38 6.43 0.60
CA ILE A 119 -8.53 7.62 0.55
C ILE A 119 -8.36 8.25 1.95
N ILE A 120 -9.44 8.34 2.74
CA ILE A 120 -9.36 8.86 4.12
C ILE A 120 -8.43 7.98 4.98
N LYS A 121 -8.52 6.65 4.85
CA LYS A 121 -7.61 5.72 5.55
C LYS A 121 -6.15 5.94 5.11
N ALA A 122 -5.91 6.13 3.82
CA ALA A 122 -4.58 6.45 3.30
C ALA A 122 -4.03 7.76 3.87
N GLU A 123 -4.88 8.79 3.95
CA GLU A 123 -4.51 10.07 4.56
C GLU A 123 -4.09 9.92 6.02
N ASP A 124 -4.87 9.20 6.82
CA ASP A 124 -4.60 9.01 8.24
C ASP A 124 -3.24 8.33 8.47
N ILE A 125 -2.86 7.42 7.57
CA ILE A 125 -1.54 6.76 7.57
C ILE A 125 -0.43 7.76 7.24
N LEU A 126 -0.62 8.59 6.21
CA LEU A 126 0.39 9.55 5.74
C LEU A 126 0.58 10.74 6.68
N ARG A 127 -0.45 11.11 7.46
CA ARG A 127 -0.49 12.31 8.33
C ARG A 127 0.65 12.41 9.35
N ASN A 128 1.30 11.31 9.73
CA ASN A 128 2.39 11.31 10.71
C ASN A 128 3.72 10.85 10.11
N ASP A 129 3.78 10.64 8.80
CA ASP A 129 4.97 10.14 8.13
C ASP A 129 6.00 11.26 7.95
N LYS A 130 7.28 10.98 8.21
CA LYS A 130 8.35 11.98 8.13
C LYS A 130 9.08 11.96 6.79
N GLN A 131 8.75 11.00 5.92
CA GLN A 131 9.39 10.84 4.63
C GLN A 131 8.97 11.98 3.69
N ASP A 132 9.93 12.54 2.94
CA ASP A 132 9.62 13.42 1.82
C ASP A 132 8.98 12.62 0.66
N PRO A 133 8.04 13.22 -0.11
CA PRO A 133 7.45 12.56 -1.26
C PRO A 133 8.51 12.21 -2.31
N PRO A 134 8.46 11.02 -2.92
CA PRO A 134 9.39 10.67 -4.00
C PRO A 134 9.10 11.51 -5.24
N GLY A 135 10.10 11.69 -6.11
CA GLY A 135 9.96 12.42 -7.36
C GLY A 135 9.12 11.70 -8.42
N ASP A 136 9.03 10.38 -8.34
CA ASP A 136 8.30 9.55 -9.32
C ASP A 136 6.77 9.69 -9.14
N GLU A 137 6.03 9.67 -10.23
CA GLU A 137 4.56 9.68 -10.22
C GLU A 137 3.99 8.27 -10.06
N LEU A 138 2.71 8.20 -9.66
CA LEU A 138 1.98 6.92 -9.66
C LEU A 138 1.64 6.55 -11.09
N ASP A 139 1.70 5.26 -11.39
CA ASP A 139 1.24 4.73 -12.67
C ASP A 139 -0.29 4.91 -12.81
N ASP A 140 -0.72 5.44 -13.94
CA ASP A 140 -2.13 5.77 -14.19
C ASP A 140 -3.01 4.51 -14.23
N ASP A 141 -2.56 3.46 -14.92
CA ASP A 141 -3.29 2.20 -15.04
C ASP A 141 -3.40 1.50 -13.68
N TRP A 142 -2.35 1.58 -12.87
CA TRP A 142 -2.36 1.17 -11.47
C TRP A 142 -3.40 1.93 -10.66
N LEU A 143 -3.45 3.26 -10.77
CA LEU A 143 -4.37 4.07 -9.99
C LEU A 143 -5.83 3.81 -10.38
N TYR A 144 -6.12 3.62 -11.67
CA TYR A 144 -7.45 3.23 -12.13
C TYR A 144 -7.86 1.85 -11.64
N SER A 145 -6.93 0.88 -11.67
CA SER A 145 -7.17 -0.47 -11.15
C SER A 145 -7.42 -0.46 -9.64
N TRP A 146 -6.60 0.28 -8.89
CA TRP A 146 -6.77 0.49 -7.46
C TRP A 146 -8.15 1.10 -7.15
N ARG A 147 -8.56 2.15 -7.88
CA ARG A 147 -9.87 2.82 -7.70
C ARG A 147 -11.02 1.84 -7.93
N ASP A 148 -10.99 1.06 -9.02
CA ASP A 148 -12.06 0.10 -9.32
C ASP A 148 -12.18 -0.96 -8.22
N TYR A 149 -11.05 -1.45 -7.69
CA TYR A 149 -11.05 -2.51 -6.69
C TYR A 149 -11.44 -1.99 -5.31
N ALA A 150 -10.88 -0.85 -4.88
CA ALA A 150 -11.25 -0.19 -3.63
C ALA A 150 -12.74 0.22 -3.63
N GLY A 151 -13.28 0.65 -4.78
CA GLY A 151 -14.70 1.00 -4.91
C GLY A 151 -15.66 -0.18 -4.71
N ARG A 152 -15.20 -1.42 -4.90
CA ARG A 152 -16.04 -2.63 -4.77
C ARG A 152 -16.16 -3.13 -3.32
N VAL A 153 -15.34 -2.64 -2.38
CA VAL A 153 -15.36 -3.11 -1.00
C VAL A 153 -16.06 -2.12 -0.05
N SER A 154 -16.98 -2.64 0.76
CA SER A 154 -17.71 -1.86 1.78
C SER A 154 -17.31 -2.18 3.23
N VAL A 155 -16.53 -3.25 3.43
CA VAL A 155 -16.05 -3.68 4.74
C VAL A 155 -14.92 -2.75 5.19
N ASP A 156 -15.01 -2.20 6.40
CA ASP A 156 -14.03 -1.21 6.90
C ASP A 156 -12.59 -1.76 6.93
N GLU A 157 -12.42 -3.02 7.32
CA GLU A 157 -11.12 -3.71 7.32
C GLU A 157 -10.48 -3.77 5.92
N LEU A 158 -11.28 -4.04 4.88
CA LEU A 158 -10.81 -4.03 3.50
C LEU A 158 -10.55 -2.61 3.01
N GLN A 159 -11.37 -1.63 3.43
CA GLN A 159 -11.13 -0.22 3.11
C GLN A 159 -9.83 0.29 3.75
N ASP A 160 -9.50 -0.14 4.97
CA ASP A 160 -8.20 0.10 5.62
C ASP A 160 -7.05 -0.50 4.82
N MET A 161 -7.19 -1.76 4.39
CA MET A 161 -6.22 -2.44 3.53
C MET A 161 -5.96 -1.66 2.23
N TRP A 162 -7.01 -1.24 1.51
CA TRP A 162 -6.85 -0.45 0.28
C TRP A 162 -6.27 0.95 0.54
N GLY A 163 -6.54 1.54 1.70
CA GLY A 163 -5.89 2.77 2.14
C GLY A 163 -4.39 2.60 2.38
N ARG A 164 -3.96 1.51 3.01
CA ARG A 164 -2.53 1.16 3.20
C ARG A 164 -1.80 0.96 1.88
N ILE A 165 -2.45 0.29 0.93
CA ILE A 165 -1.90 0.08 -0.42
C ILE A 165 -1.67 1.43 -1.10
N LEU A 166 -2.67 2.33 -1.11
CA LEU A 166 -2.52 3.67 -1.67
C LEU A 166 -1.42 4.46 -0.96
N ALA A 167 -1.40 4.47 0.37
CA ALA A 167 -0.38 5.19 1.13
C ALA A 167 1.04 4.68 0.82
N GLY A 168 1.22 3.37 0.69
CA GLY A 168 2.52 2.79 0.32
C GLY A 168 2.93 3.15 -1.11
N GLU A 169 2.00 3.15 -2.07
CA GLU A 169 2.28 3.56 -3.45
C GLU A 169 2.62 5.06 -3.55
N VAL A 170 1.96 5.92 -2.75
CA VAL A 170 2.29 7.35 -2.64
C VAL A 170 3.71 7.55 -2.07
N LYS A 171 4.07 6.77 -1.06
CA LYS A 171 5.40 6.83 -0.42
C LYS A 171 6.52 6.28 -1.29
N GLN A 172 6.22 5.26 -2.10
CA GLN A 172 7.19 4.59 -2.95
C GLN A 172 6.45 3.99 -4.15
N PRO A 173 6.31 4.73 -5.26
CA PRO A 173 5.71 4.22 -6.49
C PRO A 173 6.39 2.94 -6.97
N GLY A 174 5.61 1.99 -7.48
CA GLY A 174 6.03 0.65 -7.83
C GLY A 174 6.15 -0.31 -6.65
N SER A 175 5.66 0.05 -5.45
CA SER A 175 5.71 -0.81 -4.26
C SER A 175 4.74 -1.98 -4.31
N TYR A 176 3.62 -1.80 -5.02
CA TYR A 176 2.60 -2.81 -5.26
C TYR A 176 2.35 -2.95 -6.76
N SER A 177 2.56 -4.15 -7.29
CA SER A 177 2.27 -4.43 -8.70
C SER A 177 0.76 -4.53 -8.97
N LEU A 178 0.36 -4.30 -10.22
CA LEU A 178 -1.01 -4.60 -10.69
C LEU A 178 -1.43 -6.04 -10.37
N ARG A 179 -0.50 -6.99 -10.50
CA ARG A 179 -0.71 -8.40 -10.16
C ARG A 179 -1.07 -8.59 -8.67
N THR A 180 -0.47 -7.81 -7.78
CA THR A 180 -0.82 -7.83 -6.35
C THR A 180 -2.21 -7.25 -6.10
N LEU A 181 -2.62 -6.21 -6.83
CA LEU A 181 -3.98 -5.68 -6.73
C LEU A 181 -5.03 -6.73 -7.17
N GLU A 182 -4.75 -7.42 -8.29
CA GLU A 182 -5.61 -8.50 -8.79
C GLU A 182 -5.69 -9.68 -7.82
N PHE A 183 -4.57 -10.05 -7.21
CA PHE A 183 -4.52 -11.11 -6.20
C PHE A 183 -5.39 -10.75 -4.98
N LEU A 184 -5.23 -9.53 -4.44
CA LEU A 184 -5.97 -9.09 -3.25
C LEU A 184 -7.48 -9.00 -3.48
N LYS A 185 -7.90 -8.68 -4.70
CA LYS A 185 -9.32 -8.68 -5.09
C LYS A 185 -9.96 -10.07 -4.97
N GLY A 186 -9.20 -11.12 -5.25
CA GLY A 186 -9.68 -12.52 -5.21
C GLY A 186 -9.44 -13.25 -3.89
N LEU A 187 -8.71 -12.62 -2.96
CA LEU A 187 -8.23 -13.27 -1.75
C LEU A 187 -9.37 -13.60 -0.78
N SER A 188 -9.52 -14.89 -0.45
CA SER A 188 -10.45 -15.34 0.56
C SER A 188 -9.93 -15.09 1.98
N ARG A 189 -10.85 -15.06 2.96
CA ARG A 189 -10.48 -14.93 4.38
C ARG A 189 -9.56 -16.08 4.85
N GLN A 190 -9.79 -17.29 4.35
CA GLN A 190 -9.03 -18.48 4.74
C GLN A 190 -7.58 -18.39 4.24
N GLU A 191 -7.40 -17.98 2.98
CA GLU A 191 -6.07 -17.74 2.41
C GLU A 191 -5.36 -16.58 3.12
N ALA A 192 -6.07 -15.49 3.44
CA ALA A 192 -5.50 -14.37 4.19
C ALA A 192 -4.98 -14.80 5.57
N VAL A 193 -5.74 -15.63 6.29
CA VAL A 193 -5.29 -16.21 7.58
C VAL A 193 -4.06 -17.09 7.37
N LEU A 194 -4.05 -17.95 6.36
CA LEU A 194 -2.90 -18.81 6.07
C LEU A 194 -1.64 -18.00 5.72
N ILE A 195 -1.76 -16.96 4.89
CA ILE A 195 -0.66 -16.05 4.56
C ILE A 195 -0.15 -15.37 5.84
N SER A 196 -1.06 -14.92 6.72
CA SER A 196 -0.68 -14.31 7.99
C SER A 196 0.06 -15.27 8.92
N SER A 197 -0.33 -16.54 8.97
CA SER A 197 0.40 -17.56 9.74
C SER A 197 1.78 -17.83 9.13
N ALA A 198 1.88 -17.94 7.80
CA ALA A 198 3.14 -18.17 7.11
C ALA A 198 4.11 -16.99 7.23
N ALA A 199 3.60 -15.75 7.29
CA ALA A 199 4.39 -14.53 7.43
C ALA A 199 5.32 -14.54 8.65
N LYS A 200 4.92 -15.21 9.73
CA LYS A 200 5.73 -15.37 10.96
C LYS A 200 7.05 -16.09 10.72
N PHE A 201 7.15 -16.88 9.65
CA PHE A 201 8.33 -17.68 9.31
C PHE A 201 9.16 -17.09 8.17
N VAL A 202 8.86 -15.85 7.75
CA VAL A 202 9.57 -15.20 6.65
C VAL A 202 10.80 -14.46 7.16
N VAL A 203 11.96 -14.88 6.68
CA VAL A 203 13.27 -14.28 6.99
C VAL A 203 13.98 -13.94 5.69
N GLY A 204 14.19 -12.65 5.43
CA GLY A 204 14.78 -12.16 4.19
C GLY A 204 13.98 -12.54 2.95
N GLY A 205 12.64 -12.54 3.04
CA GLY A 205 11.75 -12.89 1.93
C GLY A 205 11.71 -14.38 1.59
N ARG A 206 12.03 -15.25 2.56
CA ARG A 206 12.10 -16.70 2.37
C ARG A 206 11.65 -17.44 3.63
N ILE A 207 11.20 -18.67 3.47
CA ILE A 207 10.95 -19.60 4.56
C ILE A 207 11.99 -20.73 4.45
N TYR A 208 12.86 -20.87 5.43
CA TYR A 208 13.89 -21.91 5.52
C TYR A 208 13.27 -23.29 5.79
N ARG A 209 13.74 -24.28 5.04
CA ARG A 209 13.31 -25.70 5.10
C ARG A 209 13.93 -26.41 6.32
N LYS A 210 13.46 -27.64 6.59
CA LYS A 210 13.89 -28.50 7.73
C LYS A 210 13.60 -27.86 9.09
N LYS A 211 12.46 -27.17 9.17
CA LYS A 211 11.96 -26.46 10.36
C LYS A 211 10.46 -26.75 10.55
N ASP A 212 10.02 -27.92 10.08
CA ASP A 212 8.60 -28.29 9.99
C ASP A 212 7.92 -28.23 11.36
N GLU A 213 8.65 -28.53 12.45
CA GLU A 213 8.12 -28.41 13.81
C GLU A 213 7.58 -27.01 14.17
N PHE A 214 8.15 -25.93 13.60
CA PHE A 214 7.69 -24.58 13.86
C PHE A 214 6.43 -24.27 13.07
N LEU A 215 6.42 -24.68 11.79
CA LEU A 215 5.29 -24.50 10.89
C LEU A 215 4.06 -25.30 11.36
N GLU A 216 4.27 -26.56 11.75
CA GLU A 216 3.21 -27.46 12.20
C GLU A 216 2.56 -27.00 13.51
N ARG A 217 3.31 -26.36 14.42
CA ARG A 217 2.75 -25.74 15.64
C ARG A 217 1.76 -24.62 15.34
N GLU A 218 1.93 -23.94 14.20
CA GLU A 218 0.99 -22.93 13.69
C GLU A 218 -0.05 -23.52 12.71
N GLY A 219 -0.13 -24.85 12.61
CA GLY A 219 -1.07 -25.56 11.75
C GLY A 219 -0.69 -25.55 10.26
N ILE A 220 0.50 -25.08 9.91
CA ILE A 220 0.98 -25.07 8.53
C ILE A 220 1.58 -26.44 8.21
N GLN A 221 0.95 -27.14 7.25
CA GLN A 221 1.36 -28.45 6.78
C GLN A 221 1.81 -28.34 5.34
N PHE A 222 2.39 -29.39 4.79
CA PHE A 222 2.83 -29.41 3.39
C PHE A 222 1.74 -29.01 2.39
N ALA A 223 0.49 -29.46 2.60
CA ALA A 223 -0.66 -29.07 1.77
C ALA A 223 -0.95 -27.55 1.82
N HIS A 224 -0.70 -26.91 2.95
CA HIS A 224 -0.84 -25.46 3.09
C HIS A 224 0.29 -24.71 2.35
N LEU A 225 1.52 -25.23 2.37
CA LEU A 225 2.62 -24.68 1.58
C LEU A 225 2.35 -24.82 0.08
N MET A 226 1.79 -25.96 -0.34
CA MET A 226 1.33 -26.18 -1.71
C MET A 226 0.27 -25.16 -2.13
N LEU A 227 -0.75 -24.94 -1.29
CA LEU A 227 -1.77 -23.93 -1.56
C LEU A 227 -1.14 -22.53 -1.71
N LEU A 228 -0.22 -22.14 -0.82
CA LEU A 228 0.49 -20.86 -0.93
C LEU A 228 1.31 -20.75 -2.23
N GLN A 229 1.83 -21.85 -2.75
CA GLN A 229 2.47 -21.87 -4.07
C GLN A 229 1.44 -21.72 -5.20
N ASP A 230 0.33 -22.45 -5.14
CA ASP A 230 -0.70 -22.46 -6.18
C ASP A 230 -1.37 -21.09 -6.35
N ILE A 231 -1.61 -20.39 -5.25
CA ILE A 231 -2.12 -19.01 -5.29
C ILE A 231 -1.02 -17.99 -5.59
N GLY A 232 0.24 -18.41 -5.68
CA GLY A 232 1.36 -17.59 -6.11
C GLY A 232 1.96 -16.70 -5.03
N VAL A 233 1.84 -17.05 -3.75
CA VAL A 233 2.52 -16.39 -2.62
C VAL A 233 3.94 -16.96 -2.43
N LEU A 234 4.08 -18.28 -2.57
CA LEU A 234 5.35 -19.00 -2.50
C LEU A 234 5.78 -19.56 -3.87
N SER A 235 7.04 -19.92 -3.96
CA SER A 235 7.61 -20.65 -5.09
C SER A 235 8.60 -21.70 -4.60
N GLY A 236 8.62 -22.82 -5.33
CA GLY A 236 9.59 -23.88 -5.14
C GLY A 236 9.31 -24.77 -3.94
N VAL A 237 8.05 -24.98 -3.58
CA VAL A 237 7.63 -25.93 -2.53
C VAL A 237 7.95 -27.37 -2.94
N GLU A 238 7.63 -27.72 -4.19
CA GLU A 238 7.92 -29.05 -4.77
C GLU A 238 9.36 -29.18 -5.30
N ALA A 239 10.10 -28.08 -5.37
CA ALA A 239 11.44 -28.07 -5.94
C ALA A 239 12.44 -28.74 -4.99
N ILE A 240 12.81 -29.99 -5.31
CA ILE A 240 13.84 -30.74 -4.59
C ILE A 240 15.18 -30.03 -4.75
N GLY A 241 15.84 -29.71 -3.63
CA GLY A 241 17.17 -29.10 -3.63
C GLY A 241 17.21 -27.62 -4.03
N LEU A 242 16.05 -26.93 -4.07
CA LEU A 242 16.02 -25.48 -4.24
C LEU A 242 16.78 -24.82 -3.09
N ASN A 243 17.88 -24.18 -3.44
CA ASN A 243 18.75 -23.48 -2.53
C ASN A 243 18.84 -22.01 -2.92
N THR A 244 18.87 -21.14 -1.93
CA THR A 244 19.30 -19.77 -2.13
C THR A 244 20.79 -19.66 -1.79
N THR A 245 21.49 -18.83 -2.56
CA THR A 245 22.87 -18.45 -2.28
C THR A 245 22.93 -16.96 -2.00
N TYR A 246 23.63 -16.58 -0.93
CA TYR A 246 23.89 -15.18 -0.62
C TYR A 246 25.36 -14.88 -0.79
N GLN A 247 25.63 -13.82 -1.55
CA GLN A 247 26.92 -13.15 -1.61
C GLN A 247 26.94 -11.99 -0.63
N SER A 248 28.14 -11.52 -0.31
CA SER A 248 28.31 -10.34 0.51
C SER A 248 27.69 -9.11 -0.14
N SER A 249 27.13 -8.23 0.69
CA SER A 249 26.75 -6.86 0.30
C SER A 249 27.89 -5.85 0.48
N ARG A 250 29.07 -6.30 0.91
CA ARG A 250 30.30 -5.49 1.08
C ARG A 250 31.51 -6.15 0.45
N GLU A 251 32.50 -5.35 0.06
CA GLU A 251 33.73 -5.81 -0.59
C GLU A 251 34.80 -6.28 0.42
N ASP A 252 34.84 -5.71 1.62
CA ASP A 252 35.89 -5.91 2.63
C ASP A 252 35.68 -7.17 3.49
N ARG A 253 34.41 -7.52 3.75
CA ARG A 253 34.01 -8.67 4.56
C ARG A 253 32.69 -9.23 4.06
N PHE A 254 32.33 -10.45 4.47
CA PHE A 254 30.99 -10.94 4.24
C PHE A 254 30.04 -10.21 5.16
N PHE A 255 29.04 -9.55 4.59
CA PHE A 255 27.99 -8.87 5.33
C PHE A 255 26.66 -9.10 4.61
N ARG A 256 25.70 -9.72 5.28
CA ARG A 256 24.36 -9.93 4.74
C ARG A 256 23.28 -9.68 5.81
N PRO A 257 22.56 -8.55 5.74
CA PRO A 257 21.37 -8.35 6.55
C PRO A 257 20.19 -9.13 5.95
N LEU A 258 19.39 -9.76 6.81
CA LEU A 258 18.15 -10.43 6.46
C LEU A 258 17.04 -9.94 7.39
N VAL A 259 16.09 -9.18 6.86
CA VAL A 259 14.97 -8.62 7.62
C VAL A 259 13.86 -9.67 7.78
N ALA A 260 13.30 -9.77 8.97
CA ALA A 260 12.22 -10.67 9.34
C ALA A 260 11.16 -9.91 10.13
N ALA A 261 10.24 -9.27 9.41
CA ALA A 261 9.23 -8.37 9.98
C ALA A 261 9.85 -7.31 10.92
N ASN A 262 9.63 -7.43 12.24
CA ASN A 262 10.13 -6.53 13.28
C ASN A 262 11.54 -6.88 13.80
N LYS A 263 12.22 -7.87 13.22
CA LYS A 263 13.59 -8.28 13.57
C LYS A 263 14.51 -8.28 12.35
N ALA A 264 15.81 -8.37 12.58
CA ALA A 264 16.79 -8.61 11.55
C ALA A 264 17.90 -9.58 12.01
N LEU A 265 18.41 -10.38 11.08
CA LEU A 265 19.66 -11.14 11.22
C LEU A 265 20.77 -10.39 10.49
N LEU A 266 21.88 -10.16 11.16
CA LEU A 266 23.13 -9.73 10.54
C LEU A 266 24.07 -10.93 10.47
N VAL A 267 24.36 -11.38 9.25
CA VAL A 267 25.27 -12.49 9.00
C VAL A 267 26.60 -11.96 8.51
N GLU A 268 27.67 -12.30 9.23
CA GLU A 268 29.01 -11.74 9.04
C GLU A 268 30.09 -12.80 8.99
N HIS A 269 31.14 -12.55 8.21
CA HIS A 269 32.35 -13.36 8.17
C HIS A 269 33.52 -12.53 7.62
N GLU A 270 34.75 -12.81 8.04
CA GLU A 270 35.93 -12.05 7.61
C GLU A 270 36.18 -12.16 6.09
N ASN A 271 36.01 -13.35 5.52
CA ASN A 271 36.14 -13.58 4.07
C ASN A 271 34.89 -13.10 3.29
N ALA A 272 35.02 -12.01 2.54
CA ALA A 272 33.97 -11.44 1.66
C ALA A 272 33.48 -12.36 0.54
N SER A 273 34.34 -13.27 0.04
CA SER A 273 34.00 -14.21 -1.03
C SER A 273 33.30 -15.48 -0.53
N LYS A 274 33.11 -15.63 0.78
CA LYS A 274 32.35 -16.76 1.34
C LYS A 274 30.90 -16.67 0.84
N VAL A 275 30.29 -17.83 0.57
CA VAL A 275 28.90 -17.91 0.07
C VAL A 275 28.04 -18.63 1.09
N LEU A 276 26.97 -17.99 1.55
CA LEU A 276 25.99 -18.61 2.43
C LEU A 276 24.98 -19.37 1.58
N LYS A 277 24.68 -20.63 1.95
CA LYS A 277 23.72 -21.46 1.22
C LYS A 277 22.65 -21.98 2.16
N SER A 278 21.40 -22.02 1.69
CA SER A 278 20.29 -22.56 2.47
C SER A 278 19.15 -23.07 1.60
N GLU A 279 18.56 -24.17 2.04
CA GLU A 279 17.34 -24.74 1.45
C GLU A 279 16.13 -23.92 1.91
N VAL A 280 15.34 -23.43 0.95
CA VAL A 280 14.25 -22.48 1.23
C VAL A 280 13.02 -22.72 0.36
N TYR A 281 11.87 -22.21 0.82
CA TYR A 281 10.75 -21.77 0.00
C TYR A 281 10.94 -20.27 -0.26
N LEU A 282 10.75 -19.83 -1.51
CA LEU A 282 10.89 -18.44 -1.89
C LEU A 282 9.53 -17.75 -1.81
N LEU A 283 9.48 -16.51 -1.31
CA LEU A 283 8.31 -15.68 -1.58
C LEU A 283 8.38 -15.20 -3.03
N THR A 284 7.24 -15.19 -3.70
CA THR A 284 7.09 -14.50 -4.98
C THR A 284 7.07 -12.99 -4.76
N GLN A 285 7.10 -12.22 -5.85
CA GLN A 285 6.90 -10.77 -5.76
C GLN A 285 5.56 -10.42 -5.09
N VAL A 286 4.48 -11.13 -5.45
CA VAL A 286 3.16 -10.94 -4.82
C VAL A 286 3.23 -11.22 -3.32
N GLY A 287 3.87 -12.33 -2.93
CA GLY A 287 4.07 -12.64 -1.51
C GLY A 287 4.83 -11.56 -0.77
N LEU A 288 5.94 -11.05 -1.33
CA LEU A 288 6.73 -9.98 -0.72
C LEU A 288 5.95 -8.68 -0.58
N GLU A 289 5.16 -8.32 -1.58
CA GLU A 289 4.37 -7.09 -1.59
C GLU A 289 3.23 -7.15 -0.56
N ILE A 290 2.50 -8.26 -0.47
CA ILE A 290 1.40 -8.43 0.50
C ILE A 290 1.90 -8.33 1.94
N LEU A 291 3.09 -8.86 2.23
CA LEU A 291 3.65 -8.79 3.57
C LEU A 291 4.00 -7.36 4.02
N LYS A 292 4.05 -6.38 3.10
CA LYS A 292 4.21 -4.96 3.44
C LYS A 292 2.91 -4.31 3.93
N ILE A 293 1.76 -4.89 3.59
CA ILE A 293 0.44 -4.28 3.85
C ILE A 293 0.08 -4.36 5.33
N ALA A 294 0.44 -5.47 5.98
CA ALA A 294 0.09 -5.73 7.36
C ALA A 294 1.34 -5.79 8.25
N SER A 295 1.13 -5.56 9.55
CA SER A 295 2.19 -5.68 10.56
C SER A 295 2.26 -7.10 11.07
N PHE A 296 3.38 -7.76 10.83
CA PHE A 296 3.65 -9.12 11.30
C PHE A 296 4.69 -9.12 12.40
N HIS A 297 4.70 -10.19 13.18
CA HIS A 297 5.78 -10.50 14.11
C HIS A 297 6.38 -11.83 13.68
N VAL A 298 7.71 -11.89 13.67
CA VAL A 298 8.43 -13.14 13.39
C VAL A 298 8.33 -14.08 14.58
N ASP A 299 8.23 -15.38 14.32
CA ASP A 299 8.41 -16.40 15.36
C ASP A 299 9.89 -16.40 15.78
N GLU A 300 10.16 -15.98 17.03
CA GLU A 300 11.53 -15.81 17.51
C GLU A 300 12.28 -17.14 17.65
N GLY A 301 11.57 -18.23 17.97
CA GLY A 301 12.17 -19.56 18.06
C GLY A 301 12.66 -20.05 16.69
N TYR A 302 11.82 -19.86 15.67
CA TYR A 302 12.16 -20.13 14.28
C TYR A 302 13.32 -19.25 13.81
N LEU A 303 13.27 -17.94 14.07
CA LEU A 303 14.33 -17.00 13.70
C LEU A 303 15.68 -17.41 14.32
N MET A 304 15.68 -17.77 15.60
CA MET A 304 16.88 -18.24 16.30
C MET A 304 17.38 -19.57 15.72
N SER A 305 16.47 -20.47 15.36
CA SER A 305 16.79 -21.75 14.71
C SER A 305 17.45 -21.55 13.34
N VAL A 306 17.01 -20.56 12.55
CA VAL A 306 17.66 -20.17 11.29
C VAL A 306 19.04 -19.56 11.56
N ALA A 307 19.15 -18.68 12.56
CA ALA A 307 20.42 -18.08 12.93
C ALA A 307 21.47 -19.13 13.35
N GLN A 308 21.07 -20.14 14.10
CA GLN A 308 21.93 -21.25 14.50
C GLN A 308 22.46 -22.05 13.30
N ASP A 309 21.67 -22.23 12.24
CA ASP A 309 22.14 -22.93 11.03
C ASP A 309 23.25 -22.13 10.32
N PHE A 310 23.17 -20.80 10.34
CA PHE A 310 24.24 -19.96 9.80
C PHE A 310 25.50 -19.99 10.69
N VAL A 311 25.33 -20.02 12.02
CA VAL A 311 26.46 -20.21 12.95
C VAL A 311 27.15 -21.56 12.70
N LYS A 312 26.40 -22.63 12.48
CA LYS A 312 26.94 -23.97 12.13
C LYS A 312 27.71 -23.97 10.80
N GLN A 313 27.37 -23.07 9.87
CA GLN A 313 28.14 -22.84 8.63
C GLN A 313 29.37 -21.94 8.84
N GLY A 314 29.68 -21.58 10.08
CA GLY A 314 30.83 -20.79 10.48
C GLY A 314 30.67 -19.30 10.20
N TYR A 315 29.46 -18.75 10.29
CA TYR A 315 29.24 -17.30 10.26
C TYR A 315 29.06 -16.75 11.67
N THR A 316 29.43 -15.49 11.88
CA THR A 316 28.99 -14.72 13.04
C THR A 316 27.60 -14.18 12.76
N VAL A 317 26.64 -14.44 13.65
CA VAL A 317 25.25 -14.01 13.48
C VAL A 317 24.82 -13.16 14.66
N THR A 318 24.19 -12.03 14.38
CA THR A 318 23.59 -11.14 15.37
C THR A 318 22.09 -10.98 15.05
N VAL A 319 21.23 -11.08 16.07
CA VAL A 319 19.79 -10.82 15.97
C VAL A 319 19.45 -9.55 16.73
N GLY A 320 18.50 -8.77 16.24
CA GLY A 320 18.01 -7.59 16.95
C GLY A 320 16.69 -7.08 16.36
N ASP A 321 16.14 -6.05 16.99
CA ASP A 321 14.89 -5.42 16.57
C ASP A 321 15.16 -4.54 15.34
N TRP A 322 14.35 -4.70 14.29
CA TRP A 322 14.47 -3.94 13.05
C TRP A 322 13.56 -2.71 13.06
N VAL A 323 14.13 -1.55 12.75
CA VAL A 323 13.39 -0.31 12.52
C VAL A 323 13.71 0.18 11.13
N GLN A 324 12.71 0.18 10.25
CA GLN A 324 12.83 0.73 8.91
C GLN A 324 12.84 2.26 8.97
N GLU A 325 13.86 2.88 8.37
CA GLU A 325 14.03 4.34 8.35
C GLU A 325 13.70 4.93 6.97
N THR A 326 14.08 4.22 5.91
CA THR A 326 13.78 4.57 4.51
C THR A 326 13.26 3.35 3.75
N ALA A 327 12.91 3.52 2.48
CA ALA A 327 12.52 2.41 1.61
C ALA A 327 13.59 1.31 1.53
N ASP A 328 14.87 1.68 1.57
CA ASP A 328 16.03 0.81 1.34
C ASP A 328 16.90 0.56 2.59
N ARG A 329 16.66 1.28 3.69
CA ARG A 329 17.53 1.26 4.88
C ARG A 329 16.73 1.25 6.18
N GLY A 330 17.42 0.81 7.22
CA GLY A 330 16.93 0.82 8.58
C GLY A 330 18.05 0.45 9.54
N SER A 331 17.71 0.51 10.82
CA SER A 331 18.63 0.30 11.93
C SER A 331 18.22 -0.91 12.74
N ILE A 332 19.22 -1.60 13.30
CA ILE A 332 19.01 -2.68 14.26
C ILE A 332 19.20 -2.16 15.67
N LEU A 333 18.25 -2.46 16.55
CA LEU A 333 18.28 -2.14 17.97
C LEU A 333 18.46 -3.43 18.78
N ASN A 334 19.00 -3.30 19.99
CA ASN A 334 19.22 -4.42 20.92
C ASN A 334 19.95 -5.63 20.29
N PRO A 335 21.09 -5.45 19.59
CA PRO A 335 21.77 -6.54 18.92
C PRO A 335 22.30 -7.57 19.93
N GLN A 336 21.95 -8.83 19.71
CA GLN A 336 22.42 -9.99 20.48
C GLN A 336 23.12 -10.98 19.56
N LYS A 337 24.35 -11.34 19.92
CA LYS A 337 25.12 -12.34 19.17
C LYS A 337 24.59 -13.73 19.46
N VAL A 338 24.35 -14.52 18.42
CA VAL A 338 23.92 -15.91 18.56
C VAL A 338 25.12 -16.78 18.88
N MET A 339 25.06 -17.46 20.02
CA MET A 339 26.09 -18.39 20.45
C MET A 339 25.98 -19.69 19.63
N ALA A 340 27.13 -20.31 19.37
CA ALA A 340 27.12 -21.67 18.84
C ALA A 340 26.41 -22.60 19.86
N PRO A 341 25.58 -23.55 19.41
CA PRO A 341 25.02 -24.53 20.33
C PRO A 341 26.19 -25.25 21.04
N GLU A 342 26.19 -25.23 22.38
CA GLU A 342 27.06 -26.11 23.17
C GLU A 342 26.72 -27.54 22.74
N ASN A 343 27.72 -28.21 22.15
CA ASN A 343 27.66 -29.56 21.56
C ASN A 343 26.46 -30.42 22.00
N ALA A 344 25.61 -30.77 21.04
CA ALA A 344 24.69 -31.91 21.14
C ALA A 344 25.38 -33.19 20.67
#